data_AF-A0A532VAQ1-F1
#
_entry.id   AF-A0A532VAQ1-F1
#
_cell.length_a   1.000
_cell.length_b   1.000
_cell.length_c   1.000
_cell.angle_alpha   90.00
_cell.angle_beta   90.00
_cell.angle_gamma   90.00
#
_symmetry.space_group_name_H-M   'P 1'
#
loop_
_entity.id
_entity.type
_entity.pdbx_description
1 polymer ?
#
loop_
_entity_poly.entity_id
_entity_poly.type
_entity_poly.pdbx_seq_one_letter_code
_entity_poly.pdbx_strand_id
1 'polypeptide(L)'
;MAYPSVDQLQKLLAKEVFHYAKDTKKAAGRALGTFVEIITFYYLKFWGFERYIAIERPLPEYANDDLTHNVEYSLHPAYDKKMVEFKDDDLPLTAKKIAGHKELTPIGIPGDSIKKSKVLLSKDLTLRNSCTICDLRDLFLNAYLDNFSQGIARCAISFLHRKPFAIFECKRVGVEEGVKKGPQTIEKAKQGAYVARTVSSLQKMRYADGRLGGLIEKKDGTFCLQEYYSLLAKVIASNDPELLADFILTIGVVSNHGNWFTSENHNKELKVLAQSYDWLLFLTDEGIAQFIDDLLLHPKKEFSPVRNALLASYTGKKVVNKFTKVKIALSADAELQSYFSVNAQAIEGWFIVIAPAQKNLAMLRSELKTLKSKDWPRIHS
;
A
#
# COMPACT_ATOMS: atom_id res chain seq x y z
N MET A 1 10.39 -23.49 12.85
CA MET A 1 9.59 -23.50 14.10
C MET A 1 8.60 -22.35 13.96
N ALA A 2 7.28 -22.60 13.94
CA ALA A 2 6.31 -21.51 13.89
C ALA A 2 6.33 -20.77 15.23
N TYR A 3 6.67 -19.48 15.23
CA TYR A 3 6.60 -18.66 16.44
C TYR A 3 5.13 -18.38 16.77
N PRO A 4 4.63 -18.75 17.96
CA PRO A 4 3.19 -18.69 18.27
C PRO A 4 2.59 -17.28 18.38
N SER A 5 3.39 -16.20 18.36
CA SER A 5 2.86 -14.84 18.26
C SER A 5 3.88 -13.81 17.76
N VAL A 6 3.37 -12.70 17.23
CA VAL A 6 4.22 -11.59 16.76
C VAL A 6 4.96 -10.90 17.92
N ASP A 7 4.49 -11.02 19.17
CA ASP A 7 5.22 -10.52 20.34
C ASP A 7 6.52 -11.31 20.58
N GLN A 8 6.45 -12.63 20.46
CA GLN A 8 7.64 -13.47 20.57
C GLN A 8 8.60 -13.19 19.41
N LEU A 9 8.05 -12.97 18.21
CA LEU A 9 8.81 -12.56 17.05
C LEU A 9 9.49 -11.20 17.26
N GLN A 10 8.82 -10.23 17.88
CA GLN A 10 9.42 -8.95 18.24
C GLN A 10 10.56 -9.12 19.25
N LYS A 11 10.39 -9.96 20.27
CA LYS A 11 11.45 -10.27 21.25
C LYS A 11 12.65 -10.94 20.57
N LEU A 12 12.41 -11.88 19.66
CA LEU A 12 13.46 -12.53 18.88
C LEU A 12 14.19 -11.53 17.99
N LEU A 13 13.47 -10.72 17.21
CA LEU A 13 14.07 -9.68 16.37
C LEU A 13 14.90 -8.71 17.21
N ALA A 14 14.38 -8.29 18.37
CA ALA A 14 15.09 -7.41 19.29
C ALA A 14 16.42 -8.01 19.76
N LYS A 15 16.46 -9.32 20.00
CA LYS A 15 17.65 -10.05 20.44
C LYS A 15 18.63 -10.36 19.29
N GLU A 16 18.13 -10.89 18.18
CA GLU A 16 18.98 -11.44 17.12
C GLU A 16 19.39 -10.37 16.10
N VAL A 17 18.51 -9.40 15.81
CA VAL A 17 18.71 -8.42 14.73
C VAL A 17 19.00 -7.02 15.26
N PHE A 18 18.26 -6.58 16.27
CA PHE A 18 18.30 -5.19 16.74
C PHE A 18 19.07 -4.98 18.05
N HIS A 19 19.88 -5.95 18.49
CA HIS A 19 20.62 -5.87 19.76
C HIS A 19 21.54 -4.65 19.88
N TYR A 20 21.97 -4.09 18.75
CA TYR A 20 22.80 -2.88 18.71
C TYR A 20 22.01 -1.58 19.01
N ALA A 21 20.68 -1.61 18.94
CA ALA A 21 19.86 -0.42 19.07
C ALA A 21 19.66 -0.02 20.54
N LYS A 22 19.68 1.29 20.84
CA LYS A 22 19.43 1.81 22.20
C LYS A 22 18.06 1.36 22.76
N ASP A 23 17.07 1.25 21.91
CA ASP A 23 15.74 0.71 22.23
C ASP A 23 15.43 -0.41 21.22
N THR A 24 15.90 -1.61 21.55
CA THR A 24 15.83 -2.82 20.71
C THR A 24 14.38 -3.20 20.40
N LYS A 25 13.49 -3.09 21.40
CA LYS A 25 12.06 -3.39 21.27
C LYS A 25 11.38 -2.44 20.29
N LYS A 26 11.61 -1.13 20.39
CA LYS A 26 11.06 -0.13 19.47
C LYS A 26 11.60 -0.30 18.05
N ALA A 27 12.87 -0.65 17.89
CA ALA A 27 13.47 -0.93 16.59
C ALA A 27 12.82 -2.16 15.92
N ALA A 28 12.72 -3.28 16.64
CA ALA A 28 12.01 -4.47 16.18
C ALA A 28 10.54 -4.17 15.85
N GLY A 29 9.89 -3.34 16.68
CA GLY A 29 8.51 -2.96 16.46
C GLY A 29 8.28 -2.12 15.20
N ARG A 30 9.20 -1.23 14.86
CA ARG A 30 9.17 -0.49 13.59
C ARG A 30 9.38 -1.39 12.39
N ALA A 31 10.30 -2.35 12.49
CA ALA A 31 10.54 -3.33 11.42
C ALA A 31 9.29 -4.18 11.14
N LEU A 32 8.54 -4.57 12.17
CA LEU A 32 7.26 -5.26 12.00
C LEU A 32 6.25 -4.43 11.19
N GLY A 33 6.16 -3.12 11.45
CA GLY A 33 5.36 -2.20 10.63
C GLY A 33 5.81 -2.19 9.16
N THR A 34 7.13 -2.09 8.93
CA THR A 34 7.71 -2.19 7.57
C THR A 34 7.34 -3.51 6.89
N PHE A 35 7.29 -4.64 7.60
CA PHE A 35 6.91 -5.92 6.99
C PHE A 35 5.46 -5.96 6.54
N VAL A 36 4.52 -5.41 7.32
CA VAL A 36 3.11 -5.28 6.90
C VAL A 36 3.03 -4.46 5.60
N GLU A 37 3.77 -3.35 5.54
CA GLU A 37 3.83 -2.50 4.35
C GLU A 37 4.41 -3.26 3.14
N ILE A 38 5.57 -3.91 3.30
CA ILE A 38 6.26 -4.66 2.24
C ILE A 38 5.39 -5.81 1.74
N ILE A 39 4.80 -6.59 2.64
CA ILE A 39 3.91 -7.69 2.28
C ILE A 39 2.74 -7.17 1.44
N THR A 40 2.10 -6.08 1.88
CA THR A 40 1.00 -5.45 1.14
C THR A 40 1.44 -4.99 -0.25
N PHE A 41 2.60 -4.33 -0.36
CA PHE A 41 3.12 -3.84 -1.65
C PHE A 41 3.41 -4.98 -2.63
N TYR A 42 4.15 -6.01 -2.22
CA TYR A 42 4.49 -7.13 -3.10
C TYR A 42 3.29 -7.98 -3.45
N TYR A 43 2.29 -8.04 -2.57
CA TYR A 43 1.03 -8.69 -2.87
C TYR A 43 0.21 -7.92 -3.93
N LEU A 44 0.16 -6.58 -3.86
CA LEU A 44 -0.43 -5.75 -4.91
C LEU A 44 0.33 -5.85 -6.23
N LYS A 45 1.67 -5.91 -6.17
CA LYS A 45 2.53 -6.11 -7.34
C LYS A 45 2.26 -7.47 -7.99
N PHE A 46 2.18 -8.54 -7.21
CA PHE A 46 1.80 -9.88 -7.66
C PHE A 46 0.40 -9.90 -8.32
N TRP A 47 -0.55 -9.14 -7.81
CA TRP A 47 -1.86 -8.96 -8.44
C TRP A 47 -1.86 -8.09 -9.72
N GLY A 48 -0.71 -7.55 -10.11
CA GLY A 48 -0.54 -6.75 -11.32
C GLY A 48 -0.97 -5.29 -11.17
N PHE A 49 -0.96 -4.75 -9.95
CA PHE A 49 -1.29 -3.35 -9.69
C PHE A 49 -0.09 -2.40 -9.65
N GLU A 50 1.15 -2.89 -9.70
CA GLU A 50 2.38 -2.09 -9.60
C GLU A 50 2.32 -0.77 -10.37
N ARG A 51 1.95 -0.81 -11.66
CA ARG A 51 1.94 0.38 -12.54
C ARG A 51 0.82 1.39 -12.23
N TYR A 52 -0.03 1.10 -11.25
CA TYR A 52 -1.14 1.92 -10.78
C TYR A 52 -0.88 2.48 -9.37
N ILE A 53 0.20 2.05 -8.70
CA ILE A 53 0.49 2.41 -7.31
C ILE A 53 1.21 3.76 -7.24
N ALA A 54 0.70 4.66 -6.43
CA ALA A 54 1.50 5.73 -5.81
C ALA A 54 1.70 5.41 -4.32
N ILE A 55 2.81 5.90 -3.75
CA ILE A 55 3.24 5.62 -2.38
C ILE A 55 3.39 6.94 -1.62
N GLU A 56 2.81 7.03 -0.43
CA GLU A 56 2.84 8.22 0.43
C GLU A 56 2.40 9.51 -0.29
N ARG A 57 1.37 9.41 -1.15
CA ARG A 57 0.84 10.57 -1.88
C ARG A 57 -0.23 11.27 -1.04
N PRO A 58 -0.24 12.61 -0.97
CA PRO A 58 -1.32 13.36 -0.36
C PRO A 58 -2.65 13.12 -1.09
N LEU A 59 -3.70 12.86 -0.31
CA LEU A 59 -5.06 12.63 -0.76
C LEU A 59 -6.00 13.60 -0.02
N PRO A 60 -6.73 14.47 -0.72
CA PRO A 60 -7.73 15.33 -0.09
C PRO A 60 -8.94 14.52 0.41
N GLU A 61 -9.63 15.07 1.40
CA GLU A 61 -10.96 14.59 1.79
C GLU A 61 -11.99 14.86 0.67
N TYR A 62 -13.05 14.06 0.60
CA TYR A 62 -14.10 14.24 -0.40
C TYR A 62 -14.72 15.63 -0.27
N ALA A 63 -14.72 16.36 -1.39
CA ALA A 63 -15.19 17.75 -1.49
C ALA A 63 -14.49 18.75 -0.54
N ASN A 64 -13.29 18.44 -0.04
CA ASN A 64 -12.51 19.35 0.81
C ASN A 64 -11.00 19.23 0.52
N ASP A 65 -10.54 19.99 -0.48
CA ASP A 65 -9.16 19.97 -0.95
C ASP A 65 -8.14 20.57 0.05
N ASP A 66 -8.59 21.33 1.04
CA ASP A 66 -7.72 21.94 2.06
C ASP A 66 -7.24 20.93 3.11
N LEU A 67 -7.99 19.84 3.30
CA LEU A 67 -7.65 18.78 4.25
C LEU A 67 -7.06 17.58 3.50
N THR A 68 -5.75 17.40 3.60
CA THR A 68 -5.02 16.33 2.91
C THR A 68 -4.36 15.36 3.89
N HIS A 69 -4.36 14.08 3.50
CA HIS A 69 -3.79 12.97 4.26
C HIS A 69 -2.80 12.19 3.40
N ASN A 70 -1.66 11.80 3.94
CA ASN A 70 -0.77 10.88 3.23
C ASN A 70 -1.25 9.45 3.48
N VAL A 71 -1.57 8.75 2.40
CA VAL A 71 -1.94 7.32 2.45
C VAL A 71 -0.76 6.43 2.08
N GLU A 72 -0.71 5.22 2.64
CA GLU A 72 0.43 4.31 2.40
C GLU A 72 0.56 3.94 0.93
N TYR A 73 -0.53 3.45 0.34
CA TYR A 73 -0.63 3.17 -1.09
C TYR A 73 -1.96 3.68 -1.65
N SER A 74 -1.91 4.19 -2.87
CA SER A 74 -3.11 4.55 -3.63
C SER A 74 -3.03 3.98 -5.03
N LEU A 75 -4.14 3.43 -5.52
CA LEU A 75 -4.27 2.86 -6.85
C LEU A 75 -5.01 3.84 -7.75
N HIS A 76 -4.34 4.29 -8.81
CA HIS A 76 -4.84 5.36 -9.67
C HIS A 76 -5.19 4.85 -11.06
N PRO A 77 -6.26 5.35 -11.68
CA PRO A 77 -6.52 5.14 -13.10
C PRO A 77 -5.30 5.51 -13.95
N ALA A 78 -4.91 4.61 -14.87
CA ALA A 78 -3.81 4.85 -15.80
C ALA A 78 -4.35 5.14 -17.20
N TYR A 79 -4.04 6.32 -17.73
CA TYR A 79 -4.61 6.84 -18.99
C TYR A 79 -3.72 6.51 -20.20
N ASP A 80 -2.42 6.57 -20.01
CA ASP A 80 -1.44 6.19 -21.01
C ASP A 80 -0.24 5.54 -20.32
N LYS A 81 0.45 4.68 -21.06
CA LYS A 81 1.65 3.95 -20.61
C LYS A 81 2.70 3.98 -21.70
N LYS A 82 3.91 4.40 -21.33
CA LYS A 82 5.10 4.34 -22.18
C LYS A 82 6.12 3.40 -21.56
N MET A 83 6.89 2.74 -22.40
CA MET A 83 8.05 1.95 -21.98
C MET A 83 9.28 2.63 -22.54
N VAL A 84 10.22 2.99 -21.68
CA VAL A 84 11.47 3.64 -22.07
C VAL A 84 12.65 2.83 -21.54
N GLU A 85 13.80 2.95 -22.20
CA GLU A 85 15.00 2.21 -21.85
C GLU A 85 16.16 3.17 -21.54
N PHE A 86 16.92 2.83 -20.51
CA PHE A 86 18.13 3.54 -20.11
C PHE A 86 19.29 2.55 -19.99
N LYS A 87 20.49 2.99 -20.33
CA LYS A 87 21.71 2.20 -20.15
C LYS A 87 22.25 2.39 -18.72
N ASP A 88 23.14 1.51 -18.29
CA ASP A 88 23.76 1.60 -16.95
C ASP A 88 24.54 2.91 -16.75
N ASP A 89 25.15 3.43 -17.83
CA ASP A 89 25.82 4.73 -17.84
C ASP A 89 24.86 5.91 -17.56
N ASP A 90 23.54 5.70 -17.72
CA ASP A 90 22.52 6.69 -17.40
C ASP A 90 22.21 6.76 -15.90
N LEU A 91 22.74 5.87 -15.05
CA LEU A 91 22.50 5.91 -13.61
C LEU A 91 23.14 7.16 -12.95
N PRO A 92 22.48 7.76 -11.93
CA PRO A 92 21.16 7.40 -11.40
C PRO A 92 20.04 7.88 -12.32
N LEU A 93 18.95 7.12 -12.41
CA LEU A 93 17.72 7.49 -13.13
C LEU A 93 16.91 8.49 -12.30
N THR A 94 17.25 9.77 -12.42
CA THR A 94 16.52 10.86 -11.75
C THR A 94 15.24 11.18 -12.51
N ALA A 95 14.26 11.77 -11.83
CA ALA A 95 13.04 12.26 -12.47
C ALA A 95 13.33 13.20 -13.64
N LYS A 96 14.36 14.05 -13.52
CA LYS A 96 14.80 14.95 -14.60
C LYS A 96 15.33 14.19 -15.82
N LYS A 97 16.16 13.15 -15.63
CA LYS A 97 16.66 12.33 -16.74
C LYS A 97 15.53 11.58 -17.43
N ILE A 98 14.60 11.02 -16.65
CA ILE A 98 13.44 10.31 -17.19
C ILE A 98 12.58 11.26 -18.01
N ALA A 99 12.20 12.42 -17.46
CA ALA A 99 11.40 13.42 -18.16
C ALA A 99 12.07 13.94 -19.46
N GLY A 100 13.41 13.98 -19.49
CA GLY A 100 14.19 14.37 -20.67
C GLY A 100 14.36 13.27 -21.72
N HIS A 101 13.82 12.06 -21.51
CA HIS A 101 13.90 10.98 -22.49
C HIS A 101 13.16 11.35 -23.77
N LYS A 102 13.74 11.03 -24.94
CA LYS A 102 13.23 11.40 -26.28
C LYS A 102 11.77 11.03 -26.52
N GLU A 103 11.30 9.95 -25.91
CA GLU A 103 9.90 9.49 -26.03
C GLU A 103 8.92 10.28 -25.16
N LEU A 104 9.39 10.98 -24.14
CA LEU A 104 8.58 11.82 -23.26
C LEU A 104 8.69 13.31 -23.62
N THR A 105 9.72 13.72 -24.37
CA THR A 105 9.89 15.11 -24.83
C THR A 105 8.66 15.65 -25.59
N PRO A 106 7.99 14.89 -26.49
CA PRO A 106 6.81 15.38 -27.22
C PRO A 106 5.61 15.71 -26.31
N ILE A 107 5.60 15.22 -25.07
CA ILE A 107 4.52 15.44 -24.10
C ILE A 107 4.59 16.85 -23.51
N GLY A 108 5.75 17.53 -23.61
CA GLY A 108 5.89 18.93 -23.18
C GLY A 108 5.80 19.12 -21.66
N ILE A 109 6.44 18.25 -20.88
CA ILE A 109 6.43 18.31 -19.41
C ILE A 109 7.02 19.66 -18.92
N PRO A 110 6.26 20.49 -18.18
CA PRO A 110 6.77 21.74 -17.64
C PRO A 110 7.93 21.52 -16.67
N GLY A 111 9.05 22.23 -16.86
CA GLY A 111 10.27 21.99 -16.08
C GLY A 111 10.15 22.25 -14.57
N ASP A 112 9.23 23.13 -14.18
CA ASP A 112 8.87 23.47 -12.79
C ASP A 112 8.04 22.37 -12.10
N SER A 113 7.29 21.58 -12.87
CA SER A 113 6.51 20.44 -12.36
C SER A 113 7.35 19.22 -11.97
N ILE A 114 8.59 19.14 -12.45
CA ILE A 114 9.47 17.96 -12.29
C ILE A 114 9.98 17.84 -10.85
N LYS A 115 9.87 16.64 -10.27
CA LYS A 115 10.35 16.32 -8.91
C LYS A 115 11.86 16.08 -8.88
N LYS A 116 12.62 17.17 -8.86
CA LYS A 116 14.10 17.19 -8.97
C LYS A 116 14.85 16.25 -8.01
N SER A 117 14.32 15.97 -6.82
CA SER A 117 14.97 15.13 -5.78
C SER A 117 14.59 13.64 -5.83
N LYS A 118 13.72 13.22 -6.75
CA LYS A 118 13.28 11.83 -6.85
C LYS A 118 14.17 11.05 -7.84
N VAL A 119 14.58 9.87 -7.40
CA VAL A 119 15.43 8.93 -8.14
C VAL A 119 14.71 7.59 -8.18
N LEU A 120 14.48 7.07 -9.38
CA LEU A 120 13.86 5.75 -9.61
C LEU A 120 14.85 4.65 -9.27
N LEU A 121 16.04 4.69 -9.89
CA LEU A 121 17.11 3.73 -9.64
C LEU A 121 18.42 4.50 -9.41
N SER A 122 19.04 4.29 -8.26
CA SER A 122 20.31 4.93 -7.91
C SER A 122 21.52 4.14 -8.44
N LYS A 123 22.71 4.76 -8.42
CA LYS A 123 23.97 4.10 -8.83
C LYS A 123 24.33 2.88 -7.98
N ASP A 124 23.89 2.86 -6.72
CA ASP A 124 24.08 1.75 -5.80
C ASP A 124 22.89 0.75 -5.83
N LEU A 125 22.15 0.75 -6.95
CA LEU A 125 21.04 -0.15 -7.26
C LEU A 125 19.98 -0.22 -6.16
N THR A 126 19.66 0.94 -5.58
CA THR A 126 18.48 1.10 -4.72
C THR A 126 17.32 1.58 -5.59
N LEU A 127 16.30 0.73 -5.71
CA LEU A 127 15.08 1.01 -6.42
C LEU A 127 14.13 1.80 -5.52
N ARG A 128 13.48 2.82 -6.09
CA ARG A 128 12.26 3.42 -5.57
C ARG A 128 11.06 2.74 -6.21
N ASN A 129 10.25 2.07 -5.41
CA ASN A 129 9.12 1.24 -5.87
C ASN A 129 8.08 1.97 -6.73
N SER A 130 7.92 3.28 -6.50
CA SER A 130 7.06 4.16 -7.28
C SER A 130 7.68 5.56 -7.30
N CYS A 131 8.05 6.06 -8.48
CA CYS A 131 8.77 7.32 -8.63
C CYS A 131 7.97 8.37 -9.39
N THR A 132 7.36 9.30 -8.65
CA THR A 132 6.68 10.45 -9.25
C THR A 132 7.69 11.34 -9.96
N ILE A 133 7.49 11.53 -11.26
CA ILE A 133 8.34 12.31 -12.15
C ILE A 133 7.92 13.77 -12.15
N CYS A 134 6.62 14.02 -12.34
CA CYS A 134 6.03 15.35 -12.29
C CYS A 134 4.55 15.28 -11.90
N ASP A 135 4.02 16.40 -11.40
CA ASP A 135 2.58 16.60 -11.22
C ASP A 135 2.06 17.49 -12.36
N LEU A 136 0.95 17.07 -12.96
CA LEU A 136 0.16 17.89 -13.89
C LEU A 136 -1.13 18.30 -13.16
N ARG A 137 -2.05 18.98 -13.84
CA ARG A 137 -3.29 19.49 -13.23
C ARG A 137 -4.13 18.36 -12.60
N ASP A 138 -4.62 17.46 -13.44
CA ASP A 138 -5.50 16.33 -13.06
C ASP A 138 -4.79 14.98 -13.12
N LEU A 139 -3.59 14.96 -13.71
CA LEU A 139 -2.76 13.79 -13.86
C LEU A 139 -1.43 13.99 -13.13
N PHE A 140 -0.69 12.91 -12.96
CA PHE A 140 0.72 12.95 -12.61
C PHE A 140 1.44 11.81 -13.31
N LEU A 141 2.73 12.02 -13.57
CA LEU A 141 3.54 11.03 -14.26
C LEU A 141 4.32 10.22 -13.23
N ASN A 142 4.17 8.90 -13.27
CA ASN A 142 4.84 7.99 -12.35
C ASN A 142 5.69 6.97 -13.12
N ALA A 143 6.90 6.72 -12.65
CA ALA A 143 7.82 5.76 -13.24
C ALA A 143 8.03 4.55 -12.32
N TYR A 144 8.17 3.39 -12.95
CA TYR A 144 8.42 2.10 -12.33
C TYR A 144 9.53 1.39 -13.09
N LEU A 145 10.34 0.59 -12.39
CA LEU A 145 11.33 -0.27 -13.03
C LEU A 145 10.64 -1.61 -13.36
N ASP A 146 10.58 -1.94 -14.64
CA ASP A 146 9.99 -3.20 -15.12
C ASP A 146 11.03 -4.32 -15.09
N ASN A 147 12.23 -4.03 -15.58
CA ASN A 147 13.36 -4.94 -15.56
C ASN A 147 14.68 -4.16 -15.55
N PHE A 148 15.71 -4.76 -14.96
CA PHE A 148 17.10 -4.33 -15.10
C PHE A 148 17.98 -5.54 -15.38
N SER A 149 18.39 -5.72 -16.63
CA SER A 149 19.19 -6.86 -17.05
C SER A 149 20.21 -6.44 -18.09
N GLN A 150 21.41 -7.02 -18.03
CA GLN A 150 22.50 -6.75 -18.99
C GLN A 150 22.83 -5.24 -19.11
N GLY A 151 22.72 -4.49 -18.01
CA GLY A 151 22.99 -3.05 -18.00
C GLY A 151 21.92 -2.19 -18.68
N ILE A 152 20.73 -2.73 -18.94
CA ILE A 152 19.59 -2.00 -19.51
C ILE A 152 18.47 -1.96 -18.48
N ALA A 153 18.08 -0.74 -18.09
CA ALA A 153 16.91 -0.45 -17.27
C ALA A 153 15.70 -0.18 -18.16
N ARG A 154 14.73 -1.09 -18.13
CA ARG A 154 13.44 -0.90 -18.78
C ARG A 154 12.47 -0.28 -17.79
N CYS A 155 11.98 0.92 -18.06
CA CYS A 155 11.09 1.66 -17.17
C CYS A 155 9.70 1.81 -17.78
N ALA A 156 8.68 1.48 -16.99
CA ALA A 156 7.30 1.77 -17.31
C ALA A 156 6.94 3.17 -16.79
N ILE A 157 6.36 4.00 -17.64
CA ILE A 157 5.93 5.35 -17.33
C ILE A 157 4.42 5.40 -17.49
N SER A 158 3.69 5.77 -16.43
CA SER A 158 2.21 5.80 -16.44
C SER A 158 1.69 7.19 -16.12
N PHE A 159 0.71 7.65 -16.92
CA PHE A 159 -0.10 8.83 -16.65
C PHE A 159 -1.23 8.45 -15.71
N LEU A 160 -1.09 8.83 -14.44
CA LEU A 160 -2.03 8.47 -13.40
C LEU A 160 -2.94 9.65 -13.08
N HIS A 161 -4.25 9.40 -12.98
CA HIS A 161 -5.19 10.41 -12.51
C HIS A 161 -5.00 10.70 -11.02
N ARG A 162 -5.16 11.96 -10.59
CA ARG A 162 -4.91 12.35 -9.19
C ARG A 162 -5.86 11.68 -8.20
N LYS A 163 -7.12 11.46 -8.58
CA LYS A 163 -8.09 10.72 -7.78
C LYS A 163 -7.85 9.21 -7.94
N PRO A 164 -7.50 8.48 -6.86
CA PRO A 164 -7.35 7.03 -6.91
C PRO A 164 -8.72 6.33 -6.93
N PHE A 165 -8.79 5.12 -7.46
CA PHE A 165 -9.97 4.25 -7.33
C PHE A 165 -9.90 3.37 -6.07
N ALA A 166 -8.74 3.26 -5.44
CA ALA A 166 -8.59 2.54 -4.16
C ALA A 166 -7.41 3.06 -3.33
N ILE A 167 -7.47 2.89 -2.02
CA ILE A 167 -6.37 3.20 -1.09
C ILE A 167 -6.12 2.05 -0.11
N PHE A 168 -4.88 1.93 0.35
CA PHE A 168 -4.47 0.97 1.36
C PHE A 168 -3.78 1.68 2.52
N GLU A 169 -4.24 1.38 3.73
CA GLU A 169 -3.63 1.83 4.99
C GLU A 169 -3.10 0.63 5.75
N CYS A 170 -1.80 0.58 5.95
CA CYS A 170 -1.12 -0.49 6.69
C CYS A 170 -0.88 -0.04 8.12
N LYS A 171 -1.42 -0.75 9.11
CA LYS A 171 -1.23 -0.40 10.52
C LYS A 171 -0.95 -1.62 11.37
N ARG A 172 0.13 -1.51 12.12
CA ARG A 172 0.47 -2.46 13.18
C ARG A 172 -0.40 -2.19 14.41
N VAL A 173 -1.15 -3.17 14.93
CA VAL A 173 -2.00 -2.98 16.14
C VAL A 173 -1.69 -4.03 17.21
N GLY A 174 -1.24 -3.62 18.40
CA GLY A 174 -0.96 -4.56 19.48
C GLY A 174 -0.79 -3.95 20.86
N VAL A 175 -0.91 -4.76 21.92
CA VAL A 175 -0.77 -4.31 23.32
C VAL A 175 0.70 -4.08 23.67
N GLU A 176 1.04 -2.88 24.16
CA GLU A 176 2.38 -2.63 24.68
C GLU A 176 2.50 -3.12 26.13
N GLU A 177 3.44 -4.03 26.37
CA GLU A 177 3.78 -4.59 27.70
C GLU A 177 3.91 -3.46 28.75
N GLY A 178 3.05 -3.47 29.78
CA GLY A 178 3.01 -2.47 30.86
C GLY A 178 1.95 -1.38 30.73
N VAL A 179 1.20 -1.31 29.62
CA VAL A 179 0.16 -0.27 29.41
C VAL A 179 -1.24 -0.89 29.39
N LYS A 180 -2.09 -0.51 30.36
CA LYS A 180 -3.52 -0.92 30.44
C LYS A 180 -4.47 -0.05 29.59
N LYS A 181 -4.03 1.14 29.17
CA LYS A 181 -4.78 2.04 28.28
C LYS A 181 -4.41 1.73 26.82
N GLY A 182 -5.38 1.85 25.91
CA GLY A 182 -5.23 1.50 24.49
C GLY A 182 -3.87 1.90 23.90
N PRO A 183 -3.13 0.98 23.27
CA PRO A 183 -1.81 1.21 22.66
C PRO A 183 -1.77 2.46 21.78
N GLN A 184 -0.70 3.26 21.80
CA GLN A 184 -0.54 4.41 20.86
C GLN A 184 -0.71 3.99 19.39
N THR A 185 -0.47 2.71 19.08
CA THR A 185 -0.68 2.13 17.76
C THR A 185 -2.15 2.10 17.33
N ILE A 186 -3.12 2.00 18.24
CA ILE A 186 -4.54 2.06 17.85
C ILE A 186 -4.98 3.47 17.53
N GLU A 187 -4.44 4.48 18.22
CA GLU A 187 -4.76 5.87 17.89
C GLU A 187 -4.30 6.20 16.45
N LYS A 188 -3.15 5.65 16.04
CA LYS A 188 -2.70 5.74 14.65
C LYS A 188 -3.58 4.95 13.67
N ALA A 189 -4.08 3.79 14.07
CA ALA A 189 -5.02 3.02 13.26
C ALA A 189 -6.36 3.76 13.09
N LYS A 190 -6.84 4.43 14.15
CA LYS A 190 -8.04 5.28 14.13
C LYS A 190 -7.87 6.50 13.23
N GLN A 191 -6.68 7.08 13.16
CA GLN A 191 -6.38 8.15 12.20
C GLN A 191 -6.56 7.65 10.75
N GLY A 192 -6.00 6.49 10.40
CA GLY A 192 -6.26 5.87 9.09
C GLY A 192 -7.75 5.56 8.86
N ALA A 193 -8.44 5.11 9.90
CA ALA A 193 -9.88 4.86 9.86
C ALA A 193 -10.73 6.14 9.71
N TYR A 194 -10.23 7.29 10.15
CA TYR A 194 -10.84 8.59 9.87
C TYR A 194 -10.70 8.93 8.39
N VAL A 195 -9.48 8.83 7.84
CA VAL A 195 -9.21 9.04 6.40
C VAL A 195 -10.11 8.16 5.54
N ALA A 196 -10.22 6.86 5.86
CA ALA A 196 -11.06 5.92 5.12
C ALA A 196 -12.55 6.31 5.08
N ARG A 197 -13.03 7.10 6.06
CA ARG A 197 -14.43 7.56 6.09
C ARG A 197 -14.64 8.84 5.29
N THR A 198 -13.61 9.66 5.10
CA THR A 198 -13.76 11.02 4.58
C THR A 198 -13.34 11.15 3.12
N VAL A 199 -12.50 10.27 2.58
CA VAL A 199 -11.91 10.46 1.24
C VAL A 199 -12.80 10.03 0.06
N SER A 200 -13.80 9.16 0.27
CA SER A 200 -14.66 8.68 -0.82
C SER A 200 -16.00 9.40 -0.88
N SER A 201 -16.56 9.58 -2.07
CA SER A 201 -17.96 10.01 -2.24
C SER A 201 -19.00 9.05 -1.63
N LEU A 202 -18.68 7.76 -1.47
CA LEU A 202 -19.55 6.79 -0.80
C LEU A 202 -19.41 6.93 0.73
N GLN A 203 -20.34 7.66 1.32
CA GLN A 203 -20.35 7.96 2.75
C GLN A 203 -21.08 6.88 3.56
N LYS A 204 -20.54 6.55 4.73
CA LYS A 204 -21.13 5.60 5.68
C LYS A 204 -22.00 6.33 6.71
N MET A 205 -23.24 5.88 6.89
CA MET A 205 -24.15 6.34 7.93
C MET A 205 -24.78 5.15 8.68
N ARG A 206 -25.33 5.39 9.86
CA ARG A 206 -26.01 4.36 10.65
C ARG A 206 -27.50 4.69 10.73
N TYR A 207 -28.34 3.73 10.36
CA TYR A 207 -29.79 3.84 10.55
C TYR A 207 -30.14 3.69 12.04
N ALA A 208 -31.32 4.16 12.44
CA ALA A 208 -31.78 4.07 13.83
C ALA A 208 -31.88 2.62 14.35
N ASP A 209 -32.09 1.66 13.45
CA ASP A 209 -32.10 0.22 13.76
C ASP A 209 -30.70 -0.41 13.87
N GLY A 210 -29.65 0.40 13.71
CA GLY A 210 -28.25 -0.03 13.80
C GLY A 210 -27.65 -0.59 12.51
N ARG A 211 -28.42 -0.74 11.42
CA ARG A 211 -27.89 -1.13 10.11
C ARG A 211 -26.97 -0.06 9.53
N LEU A 212 -26.01 -0.49 8.71
CA LEU A 212 -25.10 0.41 8.00
C LEU A 212 -25.73 0.84 6.66
N GLY A 213 -25.86 2.14 6.47
CA GLY A 213 -26.30 2.76 5.22
C GLY A 213 -25.14 3.36 4.44
N GLY A 214 -25.28 3.36 3.12
CA GLY A 214 -24.42 4.08 2.20
C GLY A 214 -25.18 5.25 1.59
N LEU A 215 -24.48 6.39 1.46
CA LEU A 215 -25.00 7.63 0.90
C LEU A 215 -24.05 8.13 -0.19
N ILE A 216 -24.58 8.47 -1.36
CA ILE A 216 -23.89 9.21 -2.42
C ILE A 216 -24.78 10.37 -2.85
N GLU A 217 -24.21 11.57 -2.92
CA GLU A 217 -24.86 12.73 -3.55
C GLU A 217 -24.65 12.67 -5.07
N LYS A 218 -25.72 12.89 -5.83
CA LYS A 218 -25.70 12.98 -7.28
C LYS A 218 -25.49 14.42 -7.75
N LYS A 219 -25.18 14.59 -9.04
CA LYS A 219 -24.95 15.93 -9.62
C LYS A 219 -26.17 16.85 -9.55
N ASP A 220 -27.37 16.28 -9.52
CA ASP A 220 -28.64 17.02 -9.39
C ASP A 220 -28.97 17.41 -7.93
N GLY A 221 -28.09 17.10 -6.97
CA GLY A 221 -28.30 17.35 -5.54
C GLY A 221 -29.19 16.31 -4.86
N THR A 222 -29.66 15.29 -5.57
CA THR A 222 -30.39 14.17 -4.96
C THR A 222 -29.43 13.16 -4.34
N PHE A 223 -29.95 12.33 -3.42
CA PHE A 223 -29.15 11.32 -2.74
C PHE A 223 -29.53 9.91 -3.15
N CYS A 224 -28.53 9.06 -3.39
CA CYS A 224 -28.69 7.62 -3.43
C CYS A 224 -28.43 7.05 -2.03
N LEU A 225 -29.50 6.57 -1.38
CA LEU A 225 -29.45 6.00 -0.04
C LEU A 225 -29.87 4.52 -0.06
N GLN A 226 -28.98 3.62 0.35
CA GLN A 226 -29.22 2.17 0.39
C GLN A 226 -28.48 1.50 1.57
N GLU A 227 -28.63 0.18 1.75
CA GLU A 227 -27.72 -0.60 2.60
C GLU A 227 -26.29 -0.49 2.04
N TYR A 228 -25.32 -0.33 2.94
CA TYR A 228 -23.96 0.06 2.57
C TYR A 228 -23.27 -0.91 1.61
N TYR A 229 -23.22 -2.21 1.91
CA TYR A 229 -22.50 -3.17 1.06
C TYR A 229 -23.22 -3.44 -0.26
N SER A 230 -24.54 -3.29 -0.28
CA SER A 230 -25.35 -3.32 -1.50
C SER A 230 -25.02 -2.12 -2.41
N LEU A 231 -24.91 -0.92 -1.83
CA LEU A 231 -24.52 0.27 -2.58
C LEU A 231 -23.06 0.19 -3.07
N LEU A 232 -22.14 -0.27 -2.21
CA LEU A 232 -20.74 -0.49 -2.57
C LEU A 232 -20.62 -1.42 -3.78
N ALA A 233 -21.30 -2.57 -3.75
CA ALA A 233 -21.30 -3.52 -4.86
C ALA A 233 -21.88 -2.90 -6.14
N LYS A 234 -22.98 -2.12 -6.02
CA LYS A 234 -23.57 -1.39 -7.15
C LYS A 234 -22.59 -0.38 -7.76
N VAL A 235 -21.89 0.40 -6.94
CA VAL A 235 -20.91 1.39 -7.41
C VAL A 235 -19.77 0.69 -8.16
N ILE A 236 -19.18 -0.36 -7.58
CA ILE A 236 -18.09 -1.13 -8.21
C ILE A 236 -18.54 -1.75 -9.54
N ALA A 237 -19.78 -2.23 -9.64
CA ALA A 237 -20.33 -2.81 -10.86
C ALA A 237 -20.76 -1.76 -11.91
N SER A 238 -21.00 -0.51 -11.51
CA SER A 238 -21.53 0.55 -12.39
C SER A 238 -20.48 1.04 -13.42
N ASN A 239 -20.93 1.72 -14.47
CA ASN A 239 -20.08 2.59 -15.31
C ASN A 239 -20.58 4.05 -15.30
N ASP A 240 -21.46 4.37 -14.36
CA ASP A 240 -22.03 5.70 -14.17
C ASP A 240 -20.97 6.66 -13.60
N PRO A 241 -20.60 7.72 -14.33
CA PRO A 241 -19.66 8.73 -13.84
C PRO A 241 -20.08 9.34 -12.50
N GLU A 242 -21.38 9.53 -12.25
CA GLU A 242 -21.85 10.14 -11.00
C GLU A 242 -21.56 9.28 -9.77
N LEU A 243 -21.55 7.96 -9.94
CA LEU A 243 -21.23 7.04 -8.85
C LEU A 243 -19.73 6.83 -8.66
N LEU A 244 -18.91 7.10 -9.68
CA LEU A 244 -17.51 6.65 -9.75
C LEU A 244 -16.46 7.75 -9.70
N ALA A 245 -16.76 8.96 -10.18
CA ALA A 245 -15.75 10.01 -10.38
C ALA A 245 -15.00 10.40 -9.09
N ASP A 246 -15.65 10.25 -7.94
CA ASP A 246 -15.12 10.54 -6.61
C ASP A 246 -15.15 9.33 -5.66
N PHE A 247 -15.45 8.15 -6.20
CA PHE A 247 -15.46 6.92 -5.43
C PHE A 247 -14.04 6.40 -5.21
N ILE A 248 -13.73 6.04 -3.97
CA ILE A 248 -12.45 5.47 -3.57
C ILE A 248 -12.74 4.26 -2.69
N LEU A 249 -12.37 3.06 -3.16
CA LEU A 249 -12.44 1.87 -2.33
C LEU A 249 -11.38 1.94 -1.23
N THR A 250 -11.78 1.84 0.03
CA THR A 250 -10.86 1.96 1.18
C THR A 250 -10.52 0.61 1.79
N ILE A 251 -9.22 0.29 1.86
CA ILE A 251 -8.73 -0.99 2.39
C ILE A 251 -7.78 -0.74 3.56
N GLY A 252 -8.12 -1.27 4.74
CA GLY A 252 -7.22 -1.35 5.89
C GLY A 252 -6.51 -2.69 5.91
N VAL A 253 -5.19 -2.70 6.16
CA VAL A 253 -4.41 -3.91 6.42
C VAL A 253 -3.80 -3.79 7.80
N VAL A 254 -4.19 -4.66 8.73
CA VAL A 254 -3.75 -4.61 10.12
C VAL A 254 -3.15 -5.93 10.59
N SER A 255 -2.10 -5.87 11.42
CA SER A 255 -1.49 -7.04 12.07
C SER A 255 -1.70 -7.01 13.58
N ASN A 256 -1.87 -8.17 14.22
CA ASN A 256 -2.06 -8.28 15.67
C ASN A 256 -0.72 -8.42 16.38
N HIS A 257 -0.62 -7.85 17.57
CA HIS A 257 0.43 -8.19 18.52
C HIS A 257 -0.22 -8.39 19.89
N GLY A 258 -0.05 -9.59 20.45
CA GLY A 258 -0.53 -9.93 21.79
C GLY A 258 -1.96 -10.43 21.88
N ASN A 259 -2.47 -11.13 20.84
CA ASN A 259 -3.80 -11.76 20.85
C ASN A 259 -4.94 -10.78 21.18
N TRP A 260 -4.86 -9.55 20.63
CA TRP A 260 -5.80 -8.47 20.95
C TRP A 260 -7.25 -8.76 20.49
N PHE A 261 -7.47 -9.66 19.54
CA PHE A 261 -8.80 -10.16 19.20
C PHE A 261 -8.73 -11.50 18.46
N THR A 262 -9.88 -12.18 18.41
CA THR A 262 -10.17 -13.21 17.40
C THR A 262 -11.14 -12.63 16.38
N SER A 263 -11.13 -13.12 15.14
CA SER A 263 -12.09 -12.70 14.10
C SER A 263 -13.56 -12.94 14.48
N GLU A 264 -13.80 -13.75 15.51
CA GLU A 264 -15.14 -14.07 16.03
C GLU A 264 -15.56 -13.16 17.20
N ASN A 265 -14.62 -12.55 17.92
CA ASN A 265 -14.89 -11.64 19.04
C ASN A 265 -14.10 -10.34 18.91
N HIS A 266 -14.66 -9.40 18.15
CA HIS A 266 -14.06 -8.10 17.95
C HIS A 266 -14.13 -7.23 19.22
N ASN A 267 -12.98 -6.79 19.70
CA ASN A 267 -12.91 -5.70 20.67
C ASN A 267 -13.48 -4.39 20.05
N LYS A 268 -13.73 -3.38 20.90
CA LYS A 268 -14.34 -2.12 20.46
C LYS A 268 -13.49 -1.41 19.40
N GLU A 269 -12.18 -1.51 19.48
CA GLU A 269 -11.23 -0.88 18.58
C GLU A 269 -11.33 -1.46 17.16
N LEU A 270 -11.35 -2.78 17.03
CA LEU A 270 -11.50 -3.46 15.76
C LEU A 270 -12.88 -3.22 15.16
N LYS A 271 -13.93 -3.12 15.98
CA LYS A 271 -15.26 -2.71 15.51
C LYS A 271 -15.24 -1.32 14.88
N VAL A 272 -14.47 -0.38 15.44
CA VAL A 272 -14.28 0.95 14.85
C VAL A 272 -13.58 0.84 13.49
N LEU A 273 -12.49 0.08 13.40
CA LEU A 273 -11.77 -0.09 12.13
C LEU A 273 -12.65 -0.77 11.06
N ALA A 274 -13.34 -1.86 11.41
CA ALA A 274 -14.18 -2.62 10.50
C ALA A 274 -15.38 -1.82 9.98
N GLN A 275 -15.85 -0.83 10.75
CA GLN A 275 -16.91 0.09 10.32
C GLN A 275 -16.38 1.28 9.53
N SER A 276 -15.08 1.57 9.60
CA SER A 276 -14.47 2.68 8.88
C SER A 276 -14.10 2.30 7.45
N TYR A 277 -13.40 1.18 7.26
CA TYR A 277 -12.94 0.74 5.95
C TYR A 277 -14.02 -0.03 5.19
N ASP A 278 -13.94 -0.01 3.86
CA ASP A 278 -14.81 -0.84 3.00
C ASP A 278 -14.38 -2.30 3.08
N TRP A 279 -13.05 -2.49 3.10
CA TRP A 279 -12.38 -3.75 3.39
C TRP A 279 -11.41 -3.59 4.55
N LEU A 280 -11.49 -4.50 5.52
CA LEU A 280 -10.48 -4.62 6.57
C LEU A 280 -9.86 -6.02 6.52
N LEU A 281 -8.58 -6.05 6.18
CA LEU A 281 -7.76 -7.25 6.12
C LEU A 281 -6.93 -7.36 7.38
N PHE A 282 -6.88 -8.57 7.91
CA PHE A 282 -6.07 -8.93 9.05
C PHE A 282 -4.93 -9.84 8.62
N LEU A 283 -3.69 -9.38 8.75
CA LEU A 283 -2.50 -10.17 8.49
C LEU A 283 -2.15 -10.98 9.74
N THR A 284 -2.22 -12.30 9.62
CA THR A 284 -2.05 -13.28 10.70
C THR A 284 -0.65 -13.28 11.28
N ASP A 285 -0.56 -13.67 12.55
CA ASP A 285 0.71 -13.86 13.25
C ASP A 285 1.54 -14.94 12.56
N GLU A 286 0.90 -16.03 12.11
CA GLU A 286 1.50 -17.12 11.36
C GLU A 286 2.08 -16.63 10.03
N GLY A 287 1.34 -15.81 9.28
CA GLY A 287 1.81 -15.27 8.00
C GLY A 287 3.03 -14.36 8.15
N ILE A 288 3.02 -13.47 9.15
CA ILE A 288 4.17 -12.59 9.45
C ILE A 288 5.36 -13.41 9.95
N ALA A 289 5.12 -14.39 10.81
CA ALA A 289 6.15 -15.28 11.31
C ALA A 289 6.79 -16.08 10.18
N GLN A 290 5.99 -16.63 9.26
CA GLN A 290 6.47 -17.33 8.08
C GLN A 290 7.32 -16.41 7.19
N PHE A 291 6.84 -15.21 6.88
CA PHE A 291 7.59 -14.23 6.09
C PHE A 291 8.97 -13.91 6.70
N ILE A 292 9.02 -13.71 8.03
CA ILE A 292 10.28 -13.42 8.72
C ILE A 292 11.18 -14.65 8.81
N ASP A 293 10.63 -15.84 9.05
CA ASP A 293 11.41 -17.06 9.11
C ASP A 293 12.08 -17.35 7.77
N ASP A 294 11.29 -17.35 6.70
CA ASP A 294 11.70 -17.69 5.33
C ASP A 294 12.70 -16.69 4.73
N LEU A 295 12.68 -15.43 5.15
CA LEU A 295 13.46 -14.36 4.51
C LEU A 295 14.54 -13.75 5.41
N LEU A 296 14.49 -13.96 6.73
CA LEU A 296 15.40 -13.33 7.67
C LEU A 296 16.09 -14.30 8.63
N LEU A 297 15.34 -15.19 9.29
CA LEU A 297 15.90 -16.05 10.33
C LEU A 297 16.57 -17.29 9.72
N HIS A 298 15.87 -17.96 8.80
CA HIS A 298 16.32 -19.18 8.15
C HIS A 298 16.17 -19.08 6.62
N PRO A 299 16.75 -18.05 5.97
CA PRO A 299 16.53 -17.87 4.55
C PRO A 299 17.19 -18.97 3.73
N LYS A 300 16.46 -19.45 2.71
CA LYS A 300 17.10 -20.18 1.61
C LYS A 300 18.17 -19.30 0.98
N LYS A 301 19.20 -19.92 0.40
CA LYS A 301 20.34 -19.21 -0.19
C LYS A 301 19.91 -18.11 -1.17
N GLU A 302 18.91 -18.40 -2.00
CA GLU A 302 18.30 -17.46 -2.96
C GLU A 302 17.74 -16.19 -2.30
N PHE A 303 17.19 -16.27 -1.08
CA PHE A 303 16.61 -15.12 -0.36
C PHE A 303 17.63 -14.34 0.50
N SER A 304 18.92 -14.69 0.45
CA SER A 304 19.98 -13.95 1.15
C SER A 304 20.02 -12.45 0.82
N PRO A 305 19.76 -11.99 -0.44
CA PRO A 305 19.68 -10.58 -0.76
C PRO A 305 18.64 -9.81 0.05
N VAL A 306 17.48 -10.43 0.34
CA VAL A 306 16.40 -9.84 1.14
C VAL A 306 16.88 -9.60 2.57
N ARG A 307 17.45 -10.63 3.20
CA ARG A 307 18.07 -10.54 4.54
C ARG A 307 19.14 -9.46 4.58
N ASN A 308 20.04 -9.44 3.61
CA ASN A 308 21.15 -8.49 3.57
C ASN A 308 20.66 -7.05 3.42
N ALA A 309 19.66 -6.81 2.57
CA ALA A 309 19.07 -5.48 2.41
C ALA A 309 18.38 -5.00 3.69
N LEU A 310 17.68 -5.89 4.40
CA LEU A 310 17.12 -5.58 5.71
C LEU A 310 18.21 -5.22 6.72
N LEU A 311 19.19 -6.10 6.93
CA LEU A 311 20.26 -5.88 7.91
C LEU A 311 21.05 -4.59 7.59
N ALA A 312 21.34 -4.31 6.32
CA ALA A 312 22.01 -3.09 5.89
C ALA A 312 21.20 -1.81 6.20
N SER A 313 19.87 -1.91 6.21
CA SER A 313 18.96 -0.83 6.58
C SER A 313 18.93 -0.56 8.09
N TYR A 314 19.47 -1.48 8.88
CA TYR A 314 19.41 -1.51 10.34
C TYR A 314 20.80 -1.77 10.94
N THR A 315 21.72 -0.81 10.77
CA THR A 315 23.13 -0.93 11.20
C THR A 315 23.55 0.02 12.32
N GLY A 316 22.60 0.79 12.89
CA GLY A 316 22.87 1.79 13.93
C GLY A 316 23.60 3.05 13.43
N LYS A 317 24.15 3.02 12.22
CA LYS A 317 24.76 4.16 11.53
C LYS A 317 23.71 4.85 10.65
N LYS A 318 23.87 6.15 10.37
CA LYS A 318 23.08 6.85 9.34
C LYS A 318 23.47 6.31 7.95
N VAL A 319 22.86 5.20 7.55
CA VAL A 319 22.97 4.62 6.21
C VAL A 319 21.65 4.86 5.47
N VAL A 320 21.72 4.97 4.14
CA VAL A 320 20.52 5.04 3.30
C VAL A 320 19.72 3.75 3.49
N ASN A 321 18.46 3.88 3.92
CA ASN A 321 17.57 2.74 4.08
C ASN A 321 17.21 2.14 2.71
N LYS A 322 17.39 0.82 2.56
CA LYS A 322 17.19 0.03 1.33
C LYS A 322 16.19 -1.11 1.53
N PHE A 323 15.36 -1.04 2.56
CA PHE A 323 14.31 -2.03 2.83
C PHE A 323 13.09 -1.36 3.45
N THR A 324 12.30 -0.69 2.60
CA THR A 324 11.07 0.02 2.95
C THR A 324 10.07 -0.06 1.80
N LYS A 325 8.79 0.25 2.05
CA LYS A 325 7.80 0.42 0.98
C LYS A 325 8.23 1.40 -0.11
N VAL A 326 9.02 2.42 0.25
CA VAL A 326 9.43 3.50 -0.65
C VAL A 326 10.66 3.11 -1.47
N LYS A 327 11.62 2.44 -0.83
CA LYS A 327 12.93 2.08 -1.38
C LYS A 327 13.33 0.67 -0.99
N ILE A 328 13.82 -0.09 -1.96
CA ILE A 328 14.27 -1.46 -1.81
C ILE A 328 15.59 -1.67 -2.59
N ALA A 329 16.50 -2.50 -2.09
CA ALA A 329 17.64 -2.93 -2.88
C ALA A 329 17.14 -3.74 -4.10
N LEU A 330 17.66 -3.48 -5.29
CA LEU A 330 17.17 -4.10 -6.52
C LEU A 330 17.25 -5.63 -6.49
N SER A 331 18.31 -6.19 -5.89
CA SER A 331 18.42 -7.63 -5.70
C SER A 331 17.37 -8.18 -4.73
N ALA A 332 17.06 -7.45 -3.64
CA ALA A 332 15.99 -7.85 -2.73
C ALA A 332 14.61 -7.75 -3.39
N ASP A 333 14.39 -6.76 -4.28
CA ASP A 333 13.14 -6.65 -5.04
C ASP A 333 12.90 -7.88 -5.92
N ALA A 334 13.90 -8.31 -6.69
CA ALA A 334 13.80 -9.50 -7.53
C ALA A 334 13.43 -10.75 -6.72
N GLU A 335 14.10 -10.96 -5.58
CA GLU A 335 13.85 -12.11 -4.72
C GLU A 335 12.48 -12.04 -4.01
N LEU A 336 12.01 -10.85 -3.63
CA LEU A 336 10.66 -10.67 -3.07
C LEU A 336 9.58 -10.94 -4.13
N GLN A 337 9.77 -10.48 -5.37
CA GLN A 337 8.85 -10.81 -6.47
C GLN A 337 8.78 -12.33 -6.71
N SER A 338 9.94 -13.01 -6.68
CA SER A 338 10.03 -14.46 -6.79
C SER A 338 9.31 -15.16 -5.65
N TYR A 339 9.57 -14.75 -4.39
CA TYR A 339 8.94 -15.32 -3.20
C TYR A 339 7.41 -15.23 -3.25
N PHE A 340 6.86 -14.07 -3.61
CA PHE A 340 5.40 -13.88 -3.71
C PHE A 340 4.77 -14.67 -4.86
N SER A 341 5.50 -14.83 -5.97
CA SER A 341 5.03 -15.61 -7.12
C SER A 341 4.98 -17.11 -6.82
N VAL A 342 6.03 -17.64 -6.16
CA VAL A 342 6.14 -19.07 -5.82
C VAL A 342 5.18 -19.47 -4.69
N ASN A 343 4.98 -18.59 -3.70
CA ASN A 343 4.21 -18.91 -2.49
C ASN A 343 2.79 -18.31 -2.50
N ALA A 344 2.27 -17.91 -3.65
CA ALA A 344 1.02 -17.15 -3.77
C ALA A 344 -0.16 -17.75 -2.98
N GLN A 345 -0.36 -19.07 -3.06
CA GLN A 345 -1.47 -19.75 -2.37
C GLN A 345 -1.30 -19.74 -0.84
N ALA A 346 -0.06 -19.92 -0.35
CA ALA A 346 0.22 -19.86 1.08
C ALA A 346 0.04 -18.42 1.61
N ILE A 347 0.51 -17.43 0.83
CA ILE A 347 0.39 -16.01 1.16
C ILE A 347 -1.07 -15.54 1.16
N GLU A 348 -1.91 -16.05 0.25
CA GLU A 348 -3.36 -15.82 0.30
C GLU A 348 -3.95 -16.25 1.65
N GLY A 349 -3.43 -17.33 2.25
CA GLY A 349 -3.81 -17.81 3.58
C GLY A 349 -3.34 -16.93 4.74
N TRP A 350 -2.45 -15.95 4.51
CA TRP A 350 -1.97 -15.07 5.57
C TRP A 350 -2.99 -14.02 5.98
N PHE A 351 -4.00 -13.74 5.14
CA PHE A 351 -4.98 -12.69 5.41
C PHE A 351 -6.35 -13.25 5.76
N ILE A 352 -6.92 -12.74 6.86
CA ILE A 352 -8.32 -12.94 7.23
C ILE A 352 -9.10 -11.68 6.86
N VAL A 353 -10.24 -11.84 6.18
CA VAL A 353 -11.13 -10.72 5.88
C VAL A 353 -12.04 -10.47 7.08
N ILE A 354 -11.90 -9.31 7.71
CA ILE A 354 -12.73 -8.89 8.86
C ILE A 354 -14.00 -8.17 8.38
N ALA A 355 -13.85 -7.34 7.36
CA ALA A 355 -14.95 -6.63 6.72
C ALA A 355 -14.68 -6.59 5.20
N PRO A 356 -15.72 -6.71 4.36
CA PRO A 356 -17.07 -7.18 4.71
C PRO A 356 -17.08 -8.65 5.16
N ALA A 357 -18.03 -9.00 6.02
CA ALA A 357 -18.19 -10.37 6.48
C ALA A 357 -18.46 -11.32 5.30
N GLN A 358 -18.01 -12.57 5.41
CA GLN A 358 -18.22 -13.66 4.44
C GLN A 358 -17.58 -13.46 3.05
N LYS A 359 -16.87 -12.35 2.81
CA LYS A 359 -16.04 -12.21 1.60
C LYS A 359 -14.63 -12.76 1.82
N ASN A 360 -13.92 -12.96 0.71
CA ASN A 360 -12.54 -13.44 0.70
C ASN A 360 -11.64 -12.53 -0.17
N LEU A 361 -10.32 -12.76 -0.12
CA LEU A 361 -9.36 -11.98 -0.90
C LEU A 361 -9.57 -12.08 -2.41
N ALA A 362 -10.07 -13.20 -2.92
CA ALA A 362 -10.32 -13.35 -4.35
C ALA A 362 -11.40 -12.36 -4.83
N MET A 363 -12.42 -12.11 -4.01
CA MET A 363 -13.43 -11.08 -4.26
C MET A 363 -12.83 -9.68 -4.25
N LEU A 364 -12.02 -9.32 -3.24
CA LEU A 364 -11.33 -8.02 -3.21
C LEU A 364 -10.47 -7.83 -4.46
N ARG A 365 -9.68 -8.84 -4.83
CA ARG A 365 -8.88 -8.82 -6.06
C ARG A 365 -9.75 -8.60 -7.30
N SER A 366 -10.91 -9.23 -7.37
CA SER A 366 -11.87 -9.06 -8.47
C SER A 366 -12.46 -7.64 -8.52
N GLU A 367 -12.84 -7.08 -7.38
CA GLU A 367 -13.36 -5.71 -7.27
C GLU A 367 -12.30 -4.69 -7.71
N LEU A 368 -11.06 -4.82 -7.22
CA LEU A 368 -9.94 -3.97 -7.63
C LEU A 368 -9.64 -4.09 -9.14
N LYS A 369 -9.71 -5.31 -9.70
CA LYS A 369 -9.53 -5.53 -11.14
C LYS A 369 -10.66 -4.87 -11.94
N THR A 370 -11.89 -4.95 -11.45
CA THR A 370 -13.07 -4.32 -12.06
C THR A 370 -12.92 -2.80 -12.09
N LEU A 371 -12.48 -2.20 -10.97
CA LEU A 371 -12.19 -0.77 -10.90
C LEU A 371 -11.04 -0.40 -11.84
N LYS A 372 -9.93 -1.14 -11.82
CA LYS A 372 -8.79 -0.91 -12.72
C LYS A 372 -9.17 -0.95 -14.21
N SER A 373 -10.15 -1.76 -14.60
CA SER A 373 -10.56 -1.94 -16.01
C SER A 373 -11.62 -0.96 -16.50
N LYS A 374 -12.10 -0.03 -15.67
CA LYS A 374 -13.11 0.94 -16.12
C LYS A 374 -12.55 1.93 -17.13
N ASP A 375 -13.46 2.48 -17.95
CA ASP A 375 -13.18 3.61 -18.83
C ASP A 375 -13.11 4.92 -18.03
N TRP A 376 -12.02 5.07 -17.28
CA TRP A 376 -11.77 6.24 -16.45
C TRP A 376 -11.70 7.56 -17.23
N PRO A 377 -11.14 7.63 -18.45
CA PRO A 377 -11.24 8.82 -19.28
C PRO A 377 -12.68 9.30 -19.44
N ARG A 378 -13.64 8.41 -19.68
CA ARG A 378 -15.07 8.76 -19.75
C ARG A 378 -15.69 9.09 -18.39
N ILE A 379 -15.25 8.43 -17.32
CA ILE A 379 -15.79 8.68 -15.96
C ILE A 379 -15.37 10.06 -15.43
N HIS A 380 -14.18 10.53 -15.76
CA HIS A 380 -13.66 11.83 -15.31
C HIS A 380 -13.83 12.97 -16.34
N SER A 381 -14.54 12.73 -17.45
CA SER A 381 -14.82 13.76 -18.47
C SER A 381 -16.06 14.60 -18.14
#